data_AF-A0A968DJ96-F1
#
_entry.id   AF-A0A968DJ96-F1
#
_cell.length_a   1.000
_cell.length_b   1.000
_cell.length_c   1.000
_cell.angle_alpha   90.00
_cell.angle_beta   90.00
_cell.angle_gamma   90.00
#
_symmetry.space_group_name_H-M   'P 1'
#
loop_
_entity.id
_entity.type
_entity.pdbx_description
1 polymer ?
#
loop_
_entity_poly.entity_id
_entity_poly.type
_entity_poly.pdbx_seq_one_letter_code
_entity_poly.pdbx_strand_id
1 'polypeptide(L)'
;DLIVCIEVLEHLEKDASEDAVSNLTNHSDDILFSSTPFDYKEITHHNVLPIEGWVRLFGKENFVRDVDFDASFITPWAIRFRKTD
;
A
#
# COMPACT_ATOMS: atom_id res chain seq x y z
N ASP A 1 3.81 5.23 -15.95
CA ASP A 1 4.23 3.87 -15.55
C ASP A 1 3.37 3.36 -14.41
N LEU A 2 3.48 2.08 -14.05
CA LEU A 2 2.75 1.44 -12.95
C LEU A 2 3.75 0.68 -12.08
N ILE A 3 3.68 0.90 -10.78
CA ILE A 3 4.39 0.10 -9.77
C ILE A 3 3.39 -0.84 -9.11
N VAL A 4 3.78 -2.10 -8.91
CA VAL A 4 2.96 -3.13 -8.27
C VAL A 4 3.68 -3.62 -7.01
N CYS A 5 3.04 -3.53 -5.85
CA CYS A 5 3.59 -3.92 -4.54
C CYS A 5 2.54 -4.71 -3.76
N ILE A 6 2.68 -6.04 -3.76
CA ILE A 6 1.65 -6.97 -3.27
C ILE A 6 2.24 -7.85 -2.17
N GLU A 7 1.69 -7.76 -0.96
CA GLU A 7 2.09 -8.55 0.22
C GLU A 7 3.60 -8.42 0.50
N VAL A 8 4.09 -7.17 0.52
CA VAL A 8 5.50 -6.84 0.78
C VAL A 8 5.66 -5.95 2.01
N LEU A 9 4.87 -4.88 2.12
CA LEU A 9 5.14 -3.84 3.11
C LEU A 9 4.78 -4.25 4.55
N GLU A 10 3.93 -5.27 4.76
CA GLU A 10 3.72 -5.83 6.10
C GLU A 10 4.98 -6.51 6.68
N HIS A 11 5.93 -6.87 5.83
CA HIS A 11 7.20 -7.50 6.24
C HIS A 11 8.30 -6.50 6.58
N LEU A 12 8.05 -5.20 6.40
CA LEU A 12 9.00 -4.16 6.76
C LEU A 12 8.68 -3.64 8.15
N GLU A 13 9.73 -3.33 8.92
CA GLU A 13 9.56 -2.50 10.11
C GLU A 13 8.93 -1.16 9.72
N LYS A 14 8.21 -0.54 10.67
CA LYS A 14 7.39 0.66 10.40
C LYS A 14 8.16 1.74 9.63
N ASP A 15 9.33 2.14 10.10
CA ASP A 15 10.11 3.22 9.47
C ASP A 15 10.54 2.84 8.03
N ALA A 16 10.95 1.59 7.81
CA ALA A 16 11.29 1.08 6.49
C ALA A 16 10.06 0.99 5.56
N SER A 17 8.87 0.73 6.11
CA SER A 17 7.63 0.75 5.33
C SER A 17 7.25 2.17 4.89
N GLU A 18 7.50 3.19 5.72
CA GLU A 18 7.25 4.58 5.39
C GLU A 18 8.23 5.06 4.29
N ASP A 19 9.52 4.72 4.43
CA ASP A 19 10.53 4.96 3.40
C ASP A 19 10.20 4.26 2.07
N ALA A 20 9.72 3.01 2.14
CA ALA A 20 9.28 2.28 0.96
C ALA A 20 8.11 2.97 0.27
N VAL A 21 7.08 3.40 1.00
CA VAL A 21 5.95 4.16 0.42
C VAL A 21 6.45 5.40 -0.29
N SER A 22 7.32 6.20 0.35
CA SER A 22 7.88 7.41 -0.28
C SER A 22 8.69 7.08 -1.55
N ASN A 23 9.44 5.99 -1.55
CA ASN A 23 10.15 5.55 -2.75
C ASN A 23 9.17 5.17 -3.88
N LEU A 24 8.10 4.41 -3.59
CA LEU A 24 7.12 4.02 -4.61
C LEU A 24 6.45 5.26 -5.23
N THR A 25 6.01 6.21 -4.40
CA THR A 25 5.28 7.42 -4.84
C THR A 25 6.15 8.43 -5.58
N ASN A 26 7.46 8.45 -5.32
CA ASN A 26 8.42 9.28 -6.06
C ASN A 26 8.73 8.72 -7.47
N HIS A 27 8.47 7.44 -7.72
CA HIS A 27 8.84 6.78 -8.98
C HIS A 27 7.66 6.46 -9.90
N SER A 28 6.40 6.61 -9.43
CA SER A 28 5.21 6.40 -10.26
C SER A 28 4.01 7.13 -9.70
N ASP A 29 3.20 7.71 -10.59
CA ASP A 29 1.90 8.31 -10.27
C ASP A 29 0.74 7.27 -10.29
N ASP A 30 1.06 5.99 -10.50
CA ASP A 30 0.17 4.83 -10.45
C ASP A 30 0.79 3.70 -9.62
N ILE A 31 0.07 3.25 -8.59
CA ILE A 31 0.54 2.18 -7.71
C ILE A 31 -0.61 1.19 -7.48
N LEU A 32 -0.37 -0.09 -7.72
CA LEU A 32 -1.27 -1.17 -7.33
C LEU A 32 -0.70 -1.88 -6.10
N PHE A 33 -1.44 -1.81 -5.00
CA PHE A 33 -0.98 -2.20 -3.66
C PHE A 33 -1.87 -3.26 -3.03
N SER A 34 -1.29 -4.17 -2.25
CA SER A 34 -1.99 -5.09 -1.35
C SER A 34 -1.12 -5.40 -0.13
N SER A 35 -1.75 -5.51 1.02
CA SER A 35 -1.13 -5.95 2.28
C SER A 35 -2.20 -6.54 3.19
N THR A 36 -1.96 -7.73 3.74
CA THR A 36 -2.95 -8.45 4.55
C THR A 36 -3.25 -7.68 5.86
N PRO A 37 -4.51 -7.27 6.12
CA PRO A 37 -4.81 -6.35 7.22
C PRO A 37 -5.07 -7.02 8.58
N PHE A 38 -5.05 -8.36 8.66
CA PHE A 38 -5.46 -9.07 9.88
C PHE A 38 -4.62 -10.30 10.25
N ASP A 39 -3.54 -10.59 9.51
CA ASP A 39 -2.68 -11.74 9.83
C ASP A 39 -1.52 -11.34 10.75
N TYR A 40 -1.83 -11.20 12.03
CA TYR A 40 -0.85 -10.84 13.06
C TYR A 40 -0.06 -12.03 13.62
N LYS A 41 -0.35 -13.27 13.17
CA LYS A 41 0.27 -14.49 13.72
C LYS A 41 1.46 -14.96 12.91
N GLU A 42 1.57 -14.48 11.68
CA GLU A 42 2.70 -14.74 10.81
C GLU A 42 3.95 -14.02 11.38
N ILE A 43 5.10 -14.70 11.44
CA ILE A 43 6.26 -14.25 12.22
C ILE A 43 7.02 -13.11 11.53
N THR A 44 6.92 -13.06 10.21
CA THR A 44 7.55 -12.09 9.33
C THR A 44 6.67 -10.86 9.14
N HIS A 45 5.46 -10.83 9.68
CA HIS A 45 4.57 -9.67 9.65
C HIS A 45 4.92 -8.71 10.80
N HIS A 46 5.71 -7.69 10.46
CA HIS A 46 6.19 -6.68 11.40
C HIS A 46 5.28 -5.44 11.46
N ASN A 47 4.61 -5.10 10.35
CA ASN A 47 3.82 -3.87 10.20
C ASN A 47 2.45 -4.13 9.56
N VAL A 48 1.66 -4.97 10.21
CA VAL A 48 0.26 -5.22 9.80
C VAL A 48 -0.59 -3.98 10.11
N LEU A 49 -1.03 -3.29 9.07
CA LEU A 49 -1.91 -2.14 9.17
C LEU A 49 -3.29 -2.45 8.57
N PRO A 50 -4.37 -1.88 9.14
CA PRO A 50 -5.65 -1.87 8.45
C PRO A 50 -5.56 -1.02 7.18
N ILE A 51 -6.53 -1.17 6.27
CA ILE A 51 -6.59 -0.44 4.99
C ILE A 51 -6.45 1.08 5.20
N GLU A 52 -7.10 1.63 6.22
CA GLU A 52 -7.06 3.06 6.54
C GLU A 52 -5.65 3.53 6.95
N GLY A 53 -4.84 2.63 7.53
CA GLY A 53 -3.44 2.89 7.84
C GLY A 53 -2.62 3.09 6.58
N TRP A 54 -2.75 2.18 5.61
CA TRP A 54 -2.08 2.30 4.31
C TRP A 54 -2.56 3.52 3.53
N VAL A 55 -3.87 3.75 3.46
CA VAL A 55 -4.45 4.95 2.83
C VAL A 55 -3.89 6.23 3.45
N ARG A 56 -3.71 6.28 4.77
CA ARG A 56 -3.09 7.42 5.45
C ARG A 56 -1.62 7.61 5.05
N LEU A 57 -0.85 6.53 4.93
CA LEU A 57 0.56 6.62 4.52
C LEU A 57 0.71 7.14 3.10
N PHE A 58 0.01 6.55 2.13
CA PHE A 58 -0.01 7.04 0.75
C PHE A 58 -0.58 8.47 0.64
N GLY A 59 -1.57 8.81 1.47
CA GLY A 59 -2.14 10.16 1.52
C GLY A 59 -1.16 11.26 1.93
N LYS A 60 -0.13 10.94 2.75
CA LYS A 60 0.95 11.90 3.08
C LYS A 60 1.79 12.26 1.86
N GLU A 61 1.81 11.40 0.85
CA GLU A 61 2.58 11.55 -0.40
C GLU A 61 1.72 12.09 -1.56
N ASN A 62 0.52 12.62 -1.28
CA ASN A 62 -0.46 13.08 -2.27
C ASN A 62 -1.00 11.97 -3.18
N PHE A 63 -1.22 10.77 -2.62
CA PHE A 63 -1.90 9.69 -3.31
C PHE A 63 -3.27 9.39 -2.68
N VAL A 64 -4.26 9.16 -3.52
CA VAL A 64 -5.62 8.78 -3.10
C VAL A 64 -5.99 7.43 -3.70
N ARG A 65 -6.90 6.73 -3.05
CA ARG A 65 -7.50 5.51 -3.59
C ARG A 65 -8.34 5.85 -4.82
N ASP A 66 -8.06 5.15 -5.92
CA ASP A 66 -8.95 5.08 -7.08
C ASP A 66 -10.15 4.20 -6.72
N VAL A 67 -11.32 4.83 -6.52
CA VAL A 67 -12.56 4.14 -6.12
C VAL A 67 -13.30 3.54 -7.32
N ASP A 68 -12.95 3.94 -8.54
CA ASP A 68 -13.56 3.45 -9.78
C ASP A 68 -12.86 2.16 -10.27
N PHE A 69 -11.69 1.84 -9.72
CA PHE A 69 -10.93 0.62 -10.04
C PHE A 69 -11.11 -0.46 -8.97
N ASP A 70 -11.81 -1.54 -9.34
CA ASP A 70 -11.95 -2.73 -8.49
C ASP A 70 -10.75 -3.69 -8.68
N ALA A 71 -9.85 -3.70 -7.71
CA ALA A 71 -8.68 -4.57 -7.68
C ALA A 71 -8.93 -5.92 -6.96
N SER A 72 -10.17 -6.23 -6.58
CA SER A 72 -10.51 -7.40 -5.74
C SER A 72 -10.16 -8.76 -6.35
N PHE A 73 -9.84 -8.80 -7.65
CA PHE A 73 -9.31 -9.97 -8.34
C PHE A 73 -7.89 -10.37 -7.89
N ILE A 74 -7.17 -9.52 -7.15
CA ILE A 74 -5.88 -9.84 -6.51
C ILE A 74 -6.11 -10.31 -5.07
N THR A 75 -6.67 -9.43 -4.25
CA THR A 75 -7.12 -9.72 -2.87
C THR A 75 -8.30 -8.80 -2.54
N PRO A 76 -9.16 -9.14 -1.55
CA PRO A 76 -10.26 -8.27 -1.12
C PRO A 76 -9.85 -6.87 -0.62
N TRP A 77 -8.56 -6.69 -0.29
CA TRP A 77 -7.98 -5.44 0.23
C TRP A 77 -7.00 -4.78 -0.75
N ALA A 78 -6.93 -5.24 -1.99
CA ALA A 78 -6.10 -4.60 -3.00
C ALA A 78 -6.63 -3.19 -3.32
N ILE A 79 -5.72 -2.23 -3.47
CA ILE A 79 -6.02 -0.82 -3.69
C ILE A 79 -5.14 -0.31 -4.82
N ARG A 80 -5.74 0.39 -5.77
CA ARG A 80 -4.99 1.24 -6.69
C ARG A 80 -4.91 2.65 -6.11
N PHE A 81 -3.69 3.15 -5.95
CA PHE A 81 -3.41 4.52 -5.54
C PHE A 81 -3.00 5.35 -6.75
N ARG A 82 -3.53 6.57 -6.83
CA ARG A 82 -3.26 7.54 -7.90
C ARG A 82 -2.83 8.85 -7.28
N LYS A 83 -1.81 9.47 -7.89
CA LYS A 83 -1.36 10.79 -7.47
C LYS A 83 -2.44 11.83 -7.73
N THR A 84 -2.57 12.77 -6.81
CA THR A 84 -3.40 13.96 -6.94
C THR A 84 -2.52 15.18 -7.08
N ASP A 85 -2.86 16.04 -8.03
CA ASP A 85 -2.22 17.36 -8.23
C ASP A 85 -2.59 18.36 -7.13
#